data_AF-A0A3D4R1S6-F1
#
_entry.id   AF-A0A3D4R1S6-F1
#
_cell.length_a   1.000
_cell.length_b   1.000
_cell.length_c   1.000
_cell.angle_alpha   90.00
_cell.angle_beta   90.00
_cell.angle_gamma   90.00
#
_symmetry.space_group_name_H-M   'P 1'
#
loop_
_entity.id
_entity.type
_entity.pdbx_description
1 polymer ?
#
loop_
_entity_poly.entity_id
_entity_poly.type
_entity_poly.pdbx_seq_one_letter_code
_entity_poly.pdbx_strand_id
1 'polypeptide(L)' 'MNENKVKIGVLSDTHISGFDQNLKKNIDEHFSDVDLIFHAGDLVDLCVLDLFGDKDVRAVCGNMDNRRVKEE' A
#
# COMPACT_ATOMS: atom_id res chain seq x y z
N MET A 1 13.40 10.13 27.45
CA MET A 1 13.25 10.73 26.12
C MET A 1 12.41 9.76 25.31
N ASN A 2 11.20 10.13 24.92
CA ASN A 2 10.49 9.33 23.92
C ASN A 2 11.22 9.56 22.61
N GLU A 3 11.91 8.55 22.09
CA GLU A 3 12.43 8.60 20.73
C GLU A 3 11.21 8.65 19.81
N ASN A 4 10.98 9.78 19.13
CA ASN A 4 10.04 9.86 18.02
C ASN A 4 10.65 9.09 16.84
N LYS A 5 10.56 7.76 16.90
CA LYS A 5 11.01 6.87 15.85
C LYS A 5 9.87 6.69 14.85
N VAL A 6 10.09 7.16 13.62
CA VAL A 6 9.14 6.93 12.52
C VAL A 6 9.34 5.52 11.98
N LYS A 7 8.26 4.76 11.86
CA LYS A 7 8.23 3.44 11.24
C LYS A 7 7.60 3.55 9.85
N ILE A 8 8.35 3.17 8.83
CA ILE A 8 7.92 3.20 7.43
C ILE A 8 7.75 1.76 6.95
N GLY A 9 6.56 1.45 6.41
CA GLY A 9 6.28 0.20 5.75
C GLY A 9 6.53 0.32 4.24
N VAL A 10 7.08 -0.72 3.63
CA VAL A 10 7.32 -0.76 2.18
C VAL A 10 6.82 -2.09 1.63
N LEU A 11 6.07 -2.02 0.54
CA LEU A 11 5.65 -3.19 -0.25
C LEU A 11 5.62 -2.84 -1.74
N SER A 12 5.48 -3.85 -2.59
CA SER A 12 5.42 -3.68 -4.04
C SER A 12 4.68 -4.86 -4.68
N ASP A 13 4.42 -4.77 -6.00
CA ASP A 13 4.02 -5.90 -6.84
C ASP A 13 2.78 -6.64 -6.31
N THR A 14 1.80 -5.90 -5.78
CA THR A 14 0.59 -6.52 -5.23
C THR A 14 -0.23 -7.18 -6.33
N HIS A 15 -0.29 -6.58 -7.53
CA HIS A 15 -0.96 -7.18 -8.70
C HIS A 15 -2.44 -7.58 -8.46
N ILE A 16 -3.15 -6.83 -7.61
CA ILE A 16 -4.52 -7.20 -7.20
C ILE A 16 -5.54 -6.34 -7.92
N SER A 17 -6.59 -6.99 -8.43
CA SER A 17 -7.79 -6.34 -8.94
C SER A 17 -8.98 -6.76 -8.09
N GLY A 18 -9.35 -5.91 -7.14
CA GLY A 18 -10.43 -6.12 -6.18
C GLY A 18 -9.94 -6.39 -4.76
N PHE A 19 -10.83 -6.96 -3.94
CA PHE A 19 -10.50 -7.29 -2.56
C PHE A 19 -9.73 -8.61 -2.45
N ASP A 20 -8.62 -8.60 -1.74
CA ASP A 20 -7.85 -9.80 -1.39
C ASP A 20 -7.71 -9.94 0.14
N GLN A 21 -8.24 -11.04 0.66
CA GLN A 21 -8.27 -11.31 2.09
C GLN A 21 -6.88 -11.58 2.69
N ASN A 22 -5.97 -12.18 1.92
CA ASN A 22 -4.63 -12.50 2.40
C ASN A 22 -3.78 -11.24 2.49
N LEU A 23 -3.83 -10.38 1.47
CA LEU A 23 -3.16 -9.09 1.48
C LEU A 23 -3.70 -8.22 2.62
N LYS A 24 -5.02 -8.17 2.82
CA LYS A 24 -5.62 -7.44 3.95
C LYS A 24 -5.07 -7.91 5.29
N LYS A 25 -5.00 -9.24 5.49
CA LYS A 25 -4.45 -9.82 6.71
C LYS A 25 -2.97 -9.44 6.93
N ASN A 26 -2.16 -9.51 5.87
CA ASN A 26 -0.74 -9.14 5.94
C ASN A 26 -0.57 -7.64 6.27
N ILE A 27 -1.40 -6.77 5.69
CA ILE A 27 -1.41 -5.33 6.00
C ILE A 27 -1.77 -5.12 7.47
N ASP A 28 -2.82 -5.77 7.97
CA ASP A 28 -3.25 -5.62 9.36
C ASP A 28 -2.20 -6.12 10.36
N GLU A 29 -1.54 -7.23 10.05
CA GLU A 29 -0.55 -7.83 10.92
C GLU A 29 0.77 -7.03 10.95
N HIS A 30 1.26 -6.62 9.78
CA HIS A 30 2.63 -6.07 9.65
C HIS A 30 2.69 -4.55 9.56
N PHE A 31 1.59 -3.87 9.23
CA PHE A 31 1.54 -2.43 9.05
C PHE A 31 0.67 -1.73 10.10
N SER A 32 0.25 -2.43 11.15
CA SER A 32 -0.59 -1.88 12.22
C SER A 32 0.07 -0.71 12.95
N ASP A 33 1.38 -0.77 13.19
CA ASP A 33 2.18 0.21 13.94
C ASP A 33 3.09 1.07 13.04
N VAL A 34 2.78 1.14 11.75
CA VAL A 34 3.50 1.95 10.75
C VAL A 34 2.86 3.34 10.64
N ASP A 35 3.70 4.37 10.58
CA ASP A 35 3.29 5.77 10.42
C ASP A 35 3.02 6.14 8.95
N LEU A 36 3.74 5.52 8.01
CA LEU A 36 3.68 5.81 6.57
C LEU A 36 3.99 4.56 5.75
N ILE A 37 3.24 4.35 4.65
CA ILE A 37 3.44 3.23 3.73
C ILE A 37 3.90 3.72 2.37
N PHE A 38 4.92 3.07 1.79
CA PHE A 38 5.28 3.21 0.39
C PHE A 38 4.91 1.95 -0.41
N HIS A 39 4.13 2.11 -1.48
CA HIS A 39 3.91 1.07 -2.49
C HIS A 39 4.81 1.34 -3.70
N ALA A 40 5.78 0.46 -3.97
CA ALA A 40 6.83 0.72 -4.97
C ALA A 40 6.40 0.51 -6.44
N GLY A 41 5.12 0.27 -6.68
CA GLY A 41 4.52 0.12 -8.01
C GLY A 41 3.81 -1.21 -8.20
N ASP A 42 3.07 -1.31 -9.31
CA ASP A 42 2.32 -2.48 -9.73
C ASP A 42 1.18 -2.86 -8.78
N LEU A 43 0.34 -1.85 -8.50
CA LEU A 43 -0.96 -2.02 -7.84
C LEU A 43 -1.95 -2.76 -8.75
N VAL A 44 -1.83 -2.58 -10.06
CA VAL A 44 -2.77 -2.96 -11.13
C VAL A 44 -4.06 -2.17 -11.11
N ASP A 45 -4.67 -1.97 -9.94
CA ASP A 45 -5.89 -1.18 -9.75
C ASP A 45 -5.86 -0.38 -8.44
N LEU A 46 -6.52 0.78 -8.41
CA LEU A 46 -6.59 1.67 -7.25
C LEU A 46 -7.33 1.04 -6.06
N CYS A 47 -8.19 0.05 -6.27
CA CYS A 47 -8.89 -0.64 -5.18
C CYS A 47 -7.97 -1.34 -4.17
N VAL A 48 -6.70 -1.60 -4.53
CA VAL A 48 -5.67 -2.03 -3.58
C VAL A 48 -5.50 -1.04 -2.43
N LEU A 49 -5.66 0.26 -2.69
CA LEU A 49 -5.53 1.31 -1.68
C LEU A 49 -6.59 1.18 -0.59
N ASP A 50 -7.79 0.66 -0.92
CA ASP A 50 -8.87 0.44 0.06
C ASP A 50 -8.47 -0.56 1.15
N LEU A 51 -7.53 -1.47 0.87
CA LEU A 51 -7.05 -2.47 1.83
C LEU A 51 -6.23 -1.85 2.97
N PHE A 52 -5.68 -0.65 2.76
CA PHE A 52 -4.88 0.07 3.76
C PHE A 52 -5.72 0.92 4.71
N GLY A 53 -7.01 1.12 4.43
CA GLY A 53 -7.91 1.94 5.24
C GLY A 53 -7.42 3.38 5.36
N ASP A 54 -7.39 3.92 6.58
CA ASP A 54 -7.02 5.33 6.85
C ASP A 54 -5.50 5.58 6.93
N LYS A 55 -4.66 4.62 6.53
CA LYS A 55 -3.20 4.78 6.58
C LYS A 55 -2.70 5.76 5.51
N ASP A 56 -1.66 6.54 5.83
CA ASP A 56 -0.99 7.36 4.81
C ASP A 56 -0.18 6.44 3.88
N VAL A 57 -0.60 6.39 2.61
CA VAL A 57 0.03 5.57 1.57
C VAL A 57 0.54 6.48 0.46
N ARG A 58 1.82 6.31 0.11
CA ARG A 58 2.44 6.91 -1.07
C ARG A 58 2.77 5.82 -2.06
N ALA A 59 2.24 5.94 -3.28
CA ALA A 59 2.48 4.98 -4.34
C ALA A 59 3.19 5.64 -5.52
N VAL A 60 3.94 4.84 -6.27
CA VAL A 60 4.45 5.20 -7.60
C VAL A 60 3.87 4.25 -8.63
N CYS A 61 3.82 4.67 -9.90
CA CYS A 61 3.29 3.82 -10.97
C CYS A 61 4.33 2.79 -11.44
N GLY A 62 3.93 1.52 -11.43
CA GLY A 62 4.65 0.40 -12.05
C GLY A 62 4.24 0.17 -13.51
N ASN A 63 4.88 -0.82 -14.15
CA ASN A 63 4.64 -1.13 -15.56
C ASN A 63 3.28 -1.80 -15.80
N MET A 64 2.76 -2.56 -14.83
CA MET A 64 1.48 -3.26 -14.89
C MET A 64 0.29 -2.38 -14.50
N ASP A 65 0.54 -1.19 -13.96
CA ASP A 65 -0.51 -0.25 -13.60
C ASP A 65 -1.28 0.26 -14.81
N ASN A 66 -2.61 0.21 -14.70
CA ASN A 66 -3.50 0.65 -15.75
C ASN A 66 -3.51 2.18 -15.89
N ARG A 67 -4.14 2.68 -16.95
CA ARG A 67 -4.15 4.12 -17.26
C ARG A 67 -4.76 4.95 -16.13
N ARG A 68 -5.80 4.45 -15.47
CA ARG A 68 -6.45 5.14 -14.35
C ARG A 68 -5.50 5.27 -13.16
N VAL A 69 -4.76 4.21 -12.82
CA VAL A 69 -3.75 4.25 -11.75
C VAL A 69 -2.65 5.28 -12.06
N LYS A 70 -2.28 5.43 -13.34
CA LYS A 70 -1.25 6.38 -13.80
C LYS A 70 -1.74 7.84 -13.89
N GLU A 71 -3.04 8.08 -13.79
CA GLU A 71 -3.67 9.41 -13.97
C GLU A 71 -4.10 10.07 -12.64
N GLU A 72 -4.00 9.36 -11.51
CA GLU A 72 -4.14 9.91 -10.14
C GLU A 72 -2.83 10.55 -9.64
#